data_AF-A0A2J8LG92-F1
#
_entry.id   AF-A0A2J8LG92-F1
#
_cell.length_a   1.000
_cell.length_b   1.000
_cell.length_c   1.000
_cell.angle_alpha   90.00
_cell.angle_beta   90.00
_cell.angle_gamma   90.00
#
_symmetry.space_group_name_H-M   'P 1'
#
loop_
_entity.id
_entity.type
_entity.pdbx_description
1 polymer ?
#
loop_
_entity_poly.entity_id
_entity_poly.type
_entity_poly.pdbx_seq_one_letter_code
_entity_poly.pdbx_strand_id
1 'polypeptide(L)'
;NPYGQPQVFPGQDPDSPQHGNYQEEGPPSYYDNQDFPATNWDDKSIRQAFIRKSVLTASLSYMVGMIASFYNTEAVIMAVGITTAVCFTVVIFSMQTRYDFTSCMGVLLVSMVVLFIFAILCIFIRNRILEIVYASLGALLFTCFLAVDTQLLLGNKQLSLSPEEYVFAALNLYTDIINIFLYILTI
;
A
#
# COMPACT_ATOMS: atom_id res chain seq x y z
N ASN A 1 58.54 38.92 -33.99
CA ASN A 1 58.37 39.86 -35.12
C ASN A 1 58.35 39.07 -36.41
N PRO A 2 57.62 39.49 -37.46
CA PRO A 2 56.54 38.70 -38.04
C PRO A 2 56.73 38.39 -39.55
N TYR A 3 55.82 37.58 -40.09
CA TYR A 3 55.48 37.36 -41.52
C TYR A 3 56.42 36.53 -42.43
N GLY A 4 55.85 35.48 -43.04
CA GLY A 4 56.47 34.71 -44.12
C GLY A 4 55.56 33.65 -44.77
N GLN A 5 54.63 34.12 -45.61
CA GLN A 5 54.05 33.50 -46.84
C GLN A 5 53.31 32.13 -46.83
N PRO A 6 52.30 31.96 -47.72
CA PRO A 6 51.58 30.70 -47.91
C PRO A 6 52.27 29.79 -48.95
N GLN A 7 52.33 28.48 -48.70
CA GLN A 7 52.69 27.48 -49.70
C GLN A 7 51.52 26.53 -49.98
N VAL A 8 51.17 26.46 -51.26
CA VAL A 8 50.17 25.57 -51.87
C VAL A 8 50.78 24.19 -52.08
N PHE A 9 50.10 23.11 -51.68
CA PHE A 9 50.38 21.73 -52.12
C PHE A 9 49.15 20.83 -51.86
N PRO A 10 49.01 19.69 -52.56
CA PRO A 10 48.24 19.60 -53.80
C PRO A 10 47.05 18.60 -53.70
N GLY A 11 46.17 18.66 -54.70
CA GLY A 11 45.45 17.51 -55.24
C GLY A 11 44.54 16.75 -54.28
N GLN A 12 43.27 17.15 -54.23
CA GLN A 12 42.22 16.33 -53.63
C GLN A 12 41.82 15.26 -54.64
N ASP A 13 42.10 13.99 -54.32
CA ASP A 13 41.70 12.83 -55.12
C ASP A 13 40.16 12.78 -55.23
N PRO A 14 39.58 12.65 -56.45
CA PRO A 14 38.13 12.70 -56.64
C PRO A 14 37.34 11.53 -56.05
N ASP A 15 37.99 10.46 -55.58
CA ASP A 15 37.35 9.20 -55.16
C ASP A 15 37.57 8.85 -53.67
N SER A 16 37.80 9.85 -52.81
CA SER A 16 37.78 9.61 -51.35
C SER A 16 36.32 9.66 -50.84
N PRO A 17 35.79 8.58 -50.23
CA PRO A 17 34.44 8.60 -49.69
C PRO A 17 34.32 9.69 -48.63
N GLN A 18 33.28 10.54 -48.77
CA GLN A 18 33.02 11.64 -47.84
C GLN A 18 33.11 11.14 -46.40
N HIS A 19 33.94 11.81 -45.60
CA HIS A 19 33.96 11.67 -44.15
C HIS A 19 32.52 11.81 -43.65
N GLY A 20 31.90 10.68 -43.30
CA GLY A 20 30.64 10.66 -42.58
C GLY A 20 30.80 11.49 -41.31
N ASN A 21 29.77 12.26 -41.01
CA ASN A 21 29.65 12.97 -39.74
C ASN A 21 29.73 11.93 -38.61
N TYR A 22 30.93 11.75 -38.05
CA TYR A 22 31.08 11.19 -36.72
C TYR A 22 30.67 12.29 -35.74
N GLN A 23 29.37 12.59 -35.70
CA GLN A 23 28.78 13.14 -34.48
C GLN A 23 28.97 12.06 -33.43
N GLU A 24 29.55 12.43 -32.30
CA GLU A 24 29.75 11.63 -31.11
C GLU A 24 28.42 11.04 -30.61
N GLU A 25 27.96 9.95 -31.23
CA GLU A 25 26.98 9.06 -30.63
C GLU A 25 27.72 8.20 -29.60
N GLY A 26 27.99 8.82 -28.45
CA GLY A 26 28.32 8.07 -27.24
C GLY A 26 27.25 7.00 -26.99
N PRO A 27 27.57 5.89 -26.28
CA PRO A 27 26.59 4.86 -25.98
C PRO A 27 25.35 5.52 -25.38
N PRO A 28 24.13 5.11 -25.80
CA PRO A 28 22.90 5.73 -25.31
C PRO A 28 22.95 5.78 -23.79
N SER A 29 22.75 6.98 -23.24
CA SER A 29 22.70 7.17 -21.79
C SER A 29 21.61 6.25 -21.25
N TYR A 30 21.99 5.18 -20.57
CA TYR A 30 21.04 4.28 -19.90
C TYR A 30 20.15 5.03 -18.89
N TYR A 31 20.52 6.27 -18.53
CA TYR A 31 19.76 7.16 -17.65
C TYR A 31 18.81 8.11 -18.37
N ASP A 32 18.78 8.13 -19.71
CA ASP A 32 17.83 8.93 -20.49
C ASP A 32 16.56 8.13 -20.82
N ASN A 33 16.06 7.38 -19.84
CA ASN A 33 14.72 6.80 -19.92
C ASN A 33 13.74 7.84 -19.36
N GLN A 34 13.27 8.75 -20.21
CA GLN A 34 12.22 9.73 -19.88
C GLN A 34 10.86 9.09 -19.55
N ASP A 35 10.75 7.77 -19.69
CA ASP A 35 9.54 6.98 -19.43
C ASP A 35 9.44 6.40 -18.01
N PHE A 36 10.50 6.52 -17.20
CA PHE A 36 10.37 6.30 -15.76
C PHE A 36 10.08 7.66 -15.12
N PRO A 37 8.85 7.93 -14.63
CA PRO A 37 8.66 9.08 -13.77
C PRO A 37 9.59 8.86 -12.58
N ALA A 38 10.63 9.68 -12.47
CA ALA A 38 11.39 9.78 -11.25
C ALA A 38 10.37 10.13 -10.17
N THR A 39 9.95 9.14 -9.39
CA THR A 39 9.19 9.36 -8.17
C THR A 39 9.97 10.41 -7.38
N ASN A 40 9.48 11.65 -7.36
CA ASN A 40 10.14 12.76 -6.71
C ASN A 40 10.01 12.56 -5.19
N TRP A 41 10.74 11.61 -4.62
CA TRP A 41 10.76 11.33 -3.17
C TRP A 41 11.24 12.55 -2.33
N ASP A 42 11.77 13.57 -3.00
CA ASP A 42 12.11 14.88 -2.44
C ASP A 42 10.91 15.81 -2.26
N ASP A 43 9.74 15.44 -2.80
CA ASP A 43 8.53 16.20 -2.58
C ASP A 43 8.16 16.20 -1.09
N LYS A 44 8.09 17.42 -0.56
CA LYS A 44 7.73 17.67 0.84
C LYS A 44 6.36 17.06 1.18
N SER A 45 5.45 17.00 0.22
CA SER A 45 4.13 16.36 0.33
C SER A 45 4.26 14.85 0.57
N ILE A 46 5.05 14.15 -0.24
CA ILE A 46 5.25 12.68 -0.17
C ILE A 46 5.90 12.31 1.16
N ARG A 47 6.96 13.04 1.55
CA ARG A 47 7.64 12.84 2.83
C ARG A 47 6.70 13.03 4.01
N GLN A 48 5.88 14.09 3.98
CA GLN A 48 4.90 14.34 5.03
C GLN A 48 3.76 13.31 5.04
N ALA A 49 3.35 12.80 3.89
CA ALA A 49 2.33 11.74 3.81
C ALA A 49 2.85 10.45 4.44
N PHE A 50 4.10 10.07 4.14
CA PHE A 50 4.74 8.90 4.74
C PHE A 50 4.91 9.04 6.25
N ILE A 51 5.40 10.19 6.73
CA ILE A 51 5.55 10.48 8.16
C ILE A 51 4.20 10.41 8.89
N ARG A 52 3.14 11.01 8.32
CA ARG A 52 1.80 10.96 8.92
C ARG A 52 1.28 9.53 9.01
N LYS A 53 1.45 8.75 7.95
CA LYS A 53 1.05 7.34 7.87
C LYS A 53 1.81 6.47 8.87
N SER A 54 3.13 6.63 8.97
CA SER A 54 3.96 5.84 9.90
C SER A 54 3.68 6.17 11.37
N VAL A 55 3.48 7.45 11.70
CA VAL A 55 3.08 7.87 13.04
C VAL A 55 1.73 7.26 13.43
N LEU A 56 0.78 7.20 12.49
CA LEU A 56 -0.52 6.54 12.70
C LEU A 56 -0.37 5.04 12.96
N THR A 57 0.46 4.33 12.19
CA THR A 57 0.73 2.90 12.41
C THR A 57 1.36 2.65 13.77
N ALA A 58 2.33 3.48 14.16
CA ALA A 58 3.01 3.37 15.44
C ALA A 58 2.07 3.66 16.61
N SER A 59 1.24 4.69 16.51
CA SER A 59 0.26 5.01 17.57
C SER A 59 -0.80 3.92 17.69
N LEU A 60 -1.31 3.39 16.58
CA LEU A 60 -2.28 2.28 16.60
C LEU A 60 -1.65 1.01 17.20
N SER A 61 -0.44 0.65 16.78
CA SER A 61 0.31 -0.49 17.35
C SER A 61 0.48 -0.36 18.85
N TYR A 62 0.83 0.85 19.33
CA TYR A 62 0.99 1.12 20.75
C TYR A 62 -0.33 0.99 21.51
N MET A 63 -1.43 1.57 20.99
CA MET A 63 -2.75 1.45 21.62
C MET A 63 -3.21 -0.01 21.70
N VAL A 64 -3.02 -0.79 20.64
CA VAL A 64 -3.35 -2.22 20.59
C VAL A 64 -2.52 -3.01 21.60
N GLY A 65 -1.21 -2.73 21.67
CA GLY A 65 -0.32 -3.36 22.65
C GLY A 65 -0.73 -3.06 24.08
N MET A 66 -1.13 -1.81 24.37
CA MET A 66 -1.67 -1.42 25.66
C MET A 66 -2.98 -2.14 25.97
N ILE A 67 -3.92 -2.23 25.03
CA ILE A 67 -5.17 -2.98 25.21
C ILE A 67 -4.88 -4.46 25.50
N ALA A 68 -4.02 -5.09 24.71
CA ALA A 68 -3.64 -6.49 24.88
C ALA A 68 -2.99 -6.77 26.24
N SER A 69 -2.30 -5.78 26.84
CA SER A 69 -1.70 -5.91 28.17
C SER A 69 -2.72 -6.05 29.31
N PHE A 70 -3.98 -5.66 29.09
CA PHE A 70 -5.07 -5.87 30.06
C PHE A 70 -5.70 -7.27 29.96
N TYR A 71 -5.35 -8.05 28.93
CA TYR A 71 -5.83 -9.42 28.74
C TYR A 71 -4.79 -10.43 29.20
N ASN A 72 -5.25 -11.64 29.56
CA ASN A 72 -4.35 -12.74 29.91
C ASN A 72 -3.52 -13.18 28.71
N THR A 73 -2.25 -13.53 28.93
CA THR A 73 -1.33 -13.99 27.87
C THR A 73 -1.89 -15.15 27.05
N GLU A 74 -2.52 -16.12 27.70
CA GLU A 74 -3.17 -17.26 27.03
C GLU A 74 -4.28 -16.81 26.07
N ALA A 75 -5.12 -15.85 26.48
CA ALA A 75 -6.18 -15.31 25.64
C ALA A 75 -5.61 -14.56 24.43
N VAL A 76 -4.56 -13.77 24.64
CA VAL A 76 -3.86 -13.04 23.57
C VAL A 76 -3.27 -14.01 22.54
N ILE A 77 -2.57 -15.06 22.98
CA ILE A 77 -1.97 -16.05 22.07
C ILE A 77 -3.05 -16.77 21.25
N MET A 78 -4.15 -17.19 21.90
CA MET A 78 -5.28 -17.80 21.19
C MET A 78 -5.89 -16.84 20.16
N ALA A 79 -6.13 -15.59 20.53
CA ALA A 79 -6.68 -14.57 19.64
C ALA A 79 -5.77 -14.30 18.43
N VAL A 80 -4.46 -14.24 18.62
CA VAL A 80 -3.47 -14.12 17.53
C VAL A 80 -3.54 -15.33 16.59
N GLY A 81 -3.63 -16.54 17.14
CA GLY A 81 -3.74 -17.77 16.37
C GLY A 81 -5.01 -17.81 15.50
N ILE A 82 -6.17 -17.49 16.10
CA ILE A 82 -7.44 -17.42 15.37
C ILE A 82 -7.40 -16.32 14.30
N THR A 83 -6.92 -15.13 14.64
CA THR A 83 -6.82 -14.01 13.69
C THR A 83 -5.95 -14.39 12.49
N THR A 84 -4.80 -15.03 12.74
CA THR A 84 -3.89 -15.46 11.68
C THR A 84 -4.55 -16.49 10.77
N ALA A 85 -5.27 -17.47 11.33
CA ALA A 85 -6.01 -18.46 10.55
C ALA A 85 -7.13 -17.83 9.71
N VAL A 86 -7.92 -16.91 10.29
CA VAL A 86 -8.99 -16.19 9.59
C VAL A 86 -8.41 -15.35 8.45
N CYS A 87 -7.41 -14.51 8.74
CA CYS A 87 -6.78 -13.65 7.75
C CYS A 87 -6.16 -14.46 6.60
N PHE A 88 -5.43 -15.52 6.91
CA PHE A 88 -4.79 -16.36 5.88
C PHE A 88 -5.83 -17.04 4.99
N THR A 89 -6.89 -17.59 5.59
CA THR A 89 -7.99 -18.23 4.85
C THR A 89 -8.66 -17.24 3.91
N VAL A 90 -8.96 -16.04 4.41
CA VAL A 90 -9.66 -14.99 3.65
C VAL A 90 -8.79 -14.41 2.56
N VAL A 91 -7.50 -14.19 2.81
CA VAL A 91 -6.55 -13.72 1.78
C VAL A 91 -6.44 -14.75 0.66
N ILE A 92 -6.22 -16.03 0.97
CA ILE A 92 -6.16 -17.10 -0.04
C ILE A 92 -7.46 -17.19 -0.83
N PHE A 93 -8.60 -17.15 -0.13
CA PHE A 93 -9.91 -17.21 -0.76
C PHE A 93 -10.16 -16.00 -1.68
N SER A 94 -9.79 -14.80 -1.22
CA SER A 94 -9.87 -13.55 -1.97
C SER A 94 -9.02 -13.59 -3.24
N MET A 95 -7.84 -14.22 -3.19
CA MET A 95 -6.95 -14.41 -4.34
C MET A 95 -7.51 -15.37 -5.40
N GLN A 96 -8.29 -16.37 -4.99
CA GLN A 96 -8.79 -17.42 -5.88
C GLN A 96 -10.16 -17.10 -6.49
N THR A 97 -10.90 -16.13 -5.93
CA THR A 97 -12.34 -16.11 -6.14
C THR A 97 -12.77 -15.60 -7.53
N ARG A 98 -13.82 -16.24 -8.05
CA ARG A 98 -14.59 -15.84 -9.24
C ARG A 98 -15.66 -14.78 -8.90
N TYR A 99 -15.85 -14.46 -7.61
CA TYR A 99 -16.82 -13.48 -7.12
C TYR A 99 -16.13 -12.17 -6.75
N ASP A 100 -16.59 -11.07 -7.33
CA ASP A 100 -16.08 -9.73 -7.02
C ASP A 100 -16.69 -9.20 -5.71
N PHE A 101 -15.96 -9.30 -4.59
CA PHE A 101 -16.39 -8.74 -3.31
C PHE A 101 -16.37 -7.21 -3.32
N THR A 102 -15.58 -6.59 -4.21
CA THR A 102 -15.53 -5.13 -4.41
C THR A 102 -16.89 -4.56 -4.77
N SER A 103 -17.72 -5.31 -5.50
CA SER A 103 -19.10 -4.92 -5.83
C SER A 103 -19.98 -4.71 -4.58
N CYS A 104 -19.63 -5.31 -3.44
CA CYS A 104 -20.35 -5.16 -2.17
C CYS A 104 -19.80 -4.02 -1.29
N MET A 105 -18.82 -3.25 -1.75
CA MET A 105 -18.19 -2.18 -0.96
C MET A 105 -19.20 -1.17 -0.39
N GLY A 106 -20.27 -0.85 -1.15
CA GLY A 106 -21.35 0.01 -0.67
C GLY A 106 -22.10 -0.56 0.54
N VAL A 107 -22.33 -1.88 0.57
CA VAL A 107 -22.99 -2.56 1.70
C VAL A 107 -22.08 -2.61 2.92
N LEU A 108 -20.77 -2.81 2.72
CA LEU A 108 -19.78 -2.80 3.80
C LEU A 108 -19.67 -1.41 4.44
N LEU A 109 -19.70 -0.34 3.64
CA LEU A 109 -19.72 1.03 4.14
C LEU A 109 -20.95 1.30 5.03
N VAL A 110 -22.15 0.91 4.57
CA VAL A 110 -23.37 1.07 5.36
C VAL A 110 -23.30 0.24 6.65
N SER A 111 -22.78 -0.98 6.58
CA SER A 111 -22.62 -1.86 7.73
C SER A 111 -21.65 -1.29 8.77
N MET A 112 -20.59 -0.61 8.33
CA MET A 112 -19.63 0.08 9.21
C MET A 112 -20.30 1.23 9.97
N VAL A 113 -21.13 2.04 9.30
CA VAL A 113 -21.90 3.11 9.95
C VAL A 113 -22.89 2.54 10.98
N VAL A 114 -23.56 1.42 10.65
CA VAL A 114 -24.46 0.74 11.59
C VAL A 114 -23.70 0.26 12.82
N LEU A 115 -22.54 -0.38 12.65
CA LEU A 115 -21.71 -0.79 13.78
C LEU A 115 -21.22 0.40 14.61
N PHE A 116 -20.89 1.53 13.98
CA PHE A 116 -20.49 2.74 14.71
C PHE A 116 -21.62 3.26 15.61
N ILE A 117 -22.85 3.32 15.11
CA ILE A 117 -24.02 3.70 15.92
C ILE A 117 -24.28 2.67 17.03
N PHE A 118 -24.13 1.37 16.72
CA PHE A 118 -24.29 0.31 17.70
C PHE A 118 -23.23 0.34 18.80
N ALA A 119 -22.00 0.77 18.49
CA ALA A 119 -20.93 0.99 19.47
C ALA A 119 -21.33 2.07 20.49
N ILE A 120 -21.95 3.17 20.04
CA ILE A 120 -22.46 4.22 20.93
C ILE A 120 -23.52 3.66 21.87
N LEU A 121 -24.43 2.81 21.38
CA LEU A 121 -25.44 2.14 22.22
C LEU A 121 -24.80 1.22 23.26
N CYS A 122 -23.74 0.50 22.90
CA CYS A 122 -23.00 -0.38 23.81
C CYS A 122 -22.37 0.40 24.98
N ILE A 123 -21.92 1.64 24.76
CA ILE A 123 -21.37 2.51 25.82
C ILE A 123 -22.41 2.79 26.91
N PHE A 124 -23.67 3.04 26.53
CA PHE A 124 -24.73 3.34 27.49
C PHE A 124 -25.29 2.10 28.20
N ILE A 125 -25.46 1.00 27.45
CA ILE A 125 -26.16 -0.18 27.94
C ILE A 125 -25.21 -1.16 28.67
N ARG A 126 -23.90 -1.09 28.42
CA ARG A 126 -22.79 -1.81 29.09
C ARG A 126 -23.16 -3.22 29.60
N ASN A 127 -23.58 -4.07 28.67
CA ASN A 127 -23.90 -5.47 28.93
C ASN A 127 -22.88 -6.40 28.26
N ARG A 128 -22.38 -7.41 28.99
CA ARG A 128 -21.38 -8.37 28.48
C ARG A 128 -21.85 -9.10 27.22
N ILE A 129 -23.12 -9.49 27.17
CA ILE A 129 -23.68 -10.18 25.98
C ILE A 129 -23.68 -9.25 24.76
N LEU A 130 -24.05 -7.97 24.94
CA LEU A 130 -24.04 -7.00 23.84
C LEU A 130 -22.62 -6.72 23.35
N GLU A 131 -21.65 -6.67 24.26
CA GLU A 131 -20.24 -6.52 23.92
C GLU A 131 -19.72 -7.70 23.09
N ILE A 132 -20.03 -8.94 23.49
CA ILE A 132 -19.65 -10.14 22.73
C ILE A 132 -20.33 -10.15 21.34
N VAL A 133 -21.60 -9.79 21.25
CA VAL A 133 -22.33 -9.69 19.97
C VAL A 133 -21.72 -8.61 19.09
N TYR A 134 -21.44 -7.43 19.65
CA TYR A 134 -20.77 -6.33 18.96
C TYR A 134 -19.40 -6.77 18.44
N ALA A 135 -18.61 -7.43 19.28
CA ALA A 135 -17.29 -7.92 18.90
C ALA A 135 -17.38 -8.98 17.79
N SER A 136 -18.34 -9.90 17.86
CA SER A 136 -18.55 -10.92 16.82
C SER A 136 -18.95 -10.31 15.48
N LEU A 137 -19.87 -9.32 15.49
CA LEU A 137 -20.28 -8.59 14.28
C LEU A 137 -19.13 -7.75 13.71
N GLY A 138 -18.35 -7.10 14.57
CA GLY A 138 -17.15 -6.37 14.19
C GLY A 138 -16.11 -7.26 13.52
N ALA A 139 -15.77 -8.40 14.14
CA ALA A 139 -14.84 -9.37 13.57
C ALA A 139 -15.30 -9.86 12.19
N LEU A 140 -16.59 -10.19 12.03
CA LEU A 140 -17.15 -10.60 10.75
C LEU A 140 -17.05 -9.50 9.69
N LEU A 141 -17.43 -8.27 10.05
CA LEU A 141 -17.42 -7.15 9.11
C LEU A 141 -16.00 -6.81 8.65
N PHE A 142 -15.04 -6.70 9.56
CA PHE A 142 -13.65 -6.43 9.20
C PHE A 142 -13.01 -7.60 8.44
N THR A 143 -13.46 -8.83 8.65
CA THR A 143 -13.08 -9.96 7.80
C THR A 143 -13.57 -9.80 6.36
N CYS A 144 -14.77 -9.23 6.16
CA CYS A 144 -15.24 -8.89 4.81
C CYS A 144 -14.48 -7.71 4.19
N PHE A 145 -14.13 -6.68 4.97
CA PHE A 145 -13.24 -5.60 4.51
C PHE A 145 -11.87 -6.13 4.09
N LEU A 146 -11.26 -7.00 4.90
CA LEU A 146 -10.00 -7.66 4.57
C LEU A 146 -10.06 -8.37 3.21
N ALA A 147 -11.18 -9.04 2.92
CA ALA A 147 -11.39 -9.71 1.63
C ALA A 147 -11.39 -8.70 0.48
N VAL A 148 -12.15 -7.60 0.60
CA VAL A 148 -12.23 -6.53 -0.41
C VAL A 148 -10.90 -5.81 -0.58
N ASP A 149 -10.25 -5.44 0.50
CA ASP A 149 -8.95 -4.74 0.47
C ASP A 149 -7.87 -5.61 -0.14
N THR A 150 -7.90 -6.93 0.12
CA THR A 150 -7.03 -7.89 -0.56
C THR A 150 -7.31 -7.94 -2.07
N GLN A 151 -8.59 -7.91 -2.49
CA GLN A 151 -8.93 -7.86 -3.91
C GLN A 151 -8.53 -6.56 -4.58
N LEU A 152 -8.68 -5.42 -3.89
CA LEU A 152 -8.26 -4.11 -4.41
C LEU A 152 -6.74 -4.03 -4.53
N LEU A 153 -6.00 -4.56 -3.55
CA LEU A 153 -4.54 -4.60 -3.57
C LEU A 153 -3.99 -5.48 -4.70
N LEU A 154 -4.61 -6.65 -4.94
CA LEU A 154 -4.11 -7.65 -5.89
C LEU A 154 -4.74 -7.55 -7.29
N GLY A 155 -5.94 -7.00 -7.38
CA GLY A 155 -6.72 -6.84 -8.61
C GLY A 155 -6.29 -5.64 -9.45
N ASN A 156 -5.57 -4.68 -8.87
CA ASN A 156 -5.06 -3.52 -9.59
C ASN A 156 -3.81 -3.88 -10.42
N LYS A 157 -4.02 -4.70 -11.47
CA LYS A 157 -2.98 -5.27 -12.36
C LYS A 157 -2.38 -4.27 -13.35
N GLN A 158 -2.62 -2.97 -13.20
CA GLN A 158 -2.03 -1.91 -14.03
C GLN A 158 -0.85 -1.32 -13.26
N LEU A 159 0.35 -1.58 -13.77
CA LEU A 159 1.66 -1.18 -13.27
C LEU A 159 1.86 0.34 -13.27
N SER A 160 1.12 1.07 -12.42
CA SER A 160 1.30 2.51 -12.15
C SER A 160 0.64 2.98 -10.85
N LEU A 161 0.45 2.12 -9.85
CA LEU A 161 0.05 2.62 -8.52
C LEU A 161 1.16 3.51 -7.98
N SER A 162 0.82 4.73 -7.60
CA SER A 162 1.77 5.60 -6.91
C SER A 162 2.24 4.88 -5.64
N PRO A 163 3.53 4.95 -5.24
CA PRO A 163 4.00 4.35 -4.00
C PRO A 163 3.13 4.72 -2.79
N GLU A 164 2.51 5.89 -2.82
CA GLU A 164 1.61 6.37 -1.79
C GLU A 164 0.31 5.57 -1.66
N GLU A 165 -0.25 5.11 -2.78
CA GLU A 165 -1.49 4.32 -2.85
C GLU A 165 -1.23 2.89 -2.36
N TYR A 166 -0.08 2.31 -2.72
CA TYR A 166 0.32 1.00 -2.19
C TYR A 166 0.49 1.05 -0.67
N VAL A 167 1.17 2.07 -0.15
CA VAL A 167 1.30 2.26 1.30
C VAL A 167 -0.09 2.46 1.94
N PHE A 168 -1.00 3.18 1.30
CA PHE A 168 -2.36 3.37 1.80
C PHE A 168 -3.16 2.07 1.84
N ALA A 169 -3.12 1.26 0.78
CA ALA A 169 -3.78 -0.04 0.74
C ALA A 169 -3.21 -1.01 1.79
N ALA A 170 -1.88 -1.04 1.95
CA ALA A 170 -1.24 -1.83 3.00
C ALA A 170 -1.65 -1.39 4.42
N LEU A 171 -1.87 -0.09 4.64
CA LEU A 171 -2.35 0.43 5.92
C LEU A 171 -3.79 0.03 6.21
N ASN A 172 -4.67 0.03 5.21
CA ASN A 172 -6.05 -0.43 5.40
C ASN A 172 -6.06 -1.92 5.73
N LEU A 173 -5.31 -2.74 4.98
CA LEU A 173 -5.14 -4.17 5.28
C LEU A 173 -4.60 -4.41 6.71
N TYR A 174 -3.60 -3.63 7.13
CA TYR A 174 -3.08 -3.69 8.50
C TYR A 174 -4.16 -3.33 9.54
N THR A 175 -4.93 -2.27 9.29
CA THR A 175 -5.99 -1.81 10.19
C THR A 175 -7.09 -2.86 10.32
N ASP A 176 -7.47 -3.52 9.23
CA ASP A 176 -8.44 -4.62 9.25
C ASP A 176 -7.96 -5.79 10.11
N ILE A 177 -6.71 -6.25 9.92
CA ILE A 177 -6.13 -7.34 10.70
C ILE A 177 -6.11 -7.00 12.20
N ILE A 178 -5.70 -5.78 12.55
CA ILE A 178 -5.66 -5.32 13.94
C ILE A 178 -7.06 -5.24 14.55
N ASN A 179 -8.05 -4.76 13.81
CA ASN A 179 -9.43 -4.70 14.29
C ASN A 179 -10.03 -6.10 14.47
N ILE A 180 -9.80 -7.02 13.52
CA ILE A 180 -10.20 -8.43 13.67
C ILE A 180 -9.58 -9.02 14.94
N PHE A 181 -8.29 -8.77 15.19
CA PHE A 181 -7.61 -9.22 16.41
C PHE A 181 -8.25 -8.64 17.68
N LEU A 182 -8.48 -7.34 17.75
CA LEU A 182 -9.09 -6.70 18.93
C LEU A 182 -10.51 -7.21 19.20
N TYR A 183 -11.29 -7.44 18.14
CA TYR A 183 -12.63 -8.01 18.29
C TYR A 183 -12.58 -9.45 18.77
N ILE A 184 -11.72 -10.30 18.21
CA ILE A 184 -11.53 -11.69 18.68
C ILE A 184 -11.04 -11.71 20.13
N LEU A 185 -10.14 -10.80 20.50
CA LEU A 185 -9.60 -10.70 21.86
C LEU A 185 -10.68 -10.33 22.90
N THR A 186 -11.70 -9.59 22.48
CA THR A 186 -12.81 -9.13 23.35
C THR A 186 -13.81 -10.25 23.67
N ILE A 187 -13.96 -11.21 22.74
CA ILE A 187 -14.87 -12.36 22.84
C ILE A 187 -14.37 -13.31 23.95
#